data_AF-A0A920R5R2-F1
#
_entry.id   AF-A0A920R5R2-F1
#
_cell.length_a   1.000
_cell.length_b   1.000
_cell.length_c   1.000
_cell.angle_alpha   90.00
_cell.angle_beta   90.00
_cell.angle_gamma   90.00
#
_symmetry.space_group_name_H-M   'P 1'
#
loop_
_entity.id
_entity.type
_entity.pdbx_description
1 polymer ?
#
loop_
_entity_poly.entity_id
_entity_poly.type
_entity_poly.pdbx_seq_one_letter_code
_entity_poly.pdbx_strand_id
1 'polypeptide(L)'
;MSRGDTPARRKIFVCQPASSETQDEEQCASQIIDNIGRLAYRQTLSDIELQTLMGSYRAGRAEGDFDKGIEMALRRILVSPNFLFRELQDPRSGQEGDVYQISDVELASRLSFFLWSSIPDTELLNLAESGQLRNTGVLEQQIERMLADSRADQLIANFTEQWLYLRNIYLVAPDPTEFPDFDSNLRLAMAQEASLFLKSQFRENHSVLDLLTAGYTFLNERLAKHYGIEGIYGTHFRRVNLENDARAGLLGKASILTVTSYAHRTSPVVRGKWLLENVLGTPPPLHHRTCLLSRKMKTKMLGLCR
;
A
#
# COMPACT_ATOMS: atom_id res chain seq x y z
N MET A 1 -23.80 -11.43 25.68
CA MET A 1 -22.87 -12.20 24.83
C MET A 1 -21.47 -11.96 25.38
N SER A 2 -20.72 -13.01 25.73
CA SER A 2 -19.30 -12.86 26.10
C SER A 2 -18.56 -12.17 24.95
N ARG A 3 -17.66 -11.23 25.26
CA ARG A 3 -16.90 -10.47 24.26
C ARG A 3 -15.93 -11.34 23.44
N GLY A 4 -15.81 -12.63 23.79
CA GLY A 4 -15.11 -13.65 23.01
C GLY A 4 -13.59 -13.49 23.02
N ASP A 5 -12.89 -14.62 22.87
CA ASP A 5 -11.44 -14.61 22.65
C ASP A 5 -11.16 -14.57 21.14
N THR A 6 -10.82 -13.37 20.64
CA THR A 6 -10.55 -13.13 19.22
C THR A 6 -9.06 -12.87 18.98
N PRO A 7 -8.52 -13.14 17.78
CA PRO A 7 -7.14 -12.80 17.46
C PRO A 7 -6.80 -11.32 17.69
N ALA A 8 -7.75 -10.42 17.45
CA ALA A 8 -7.57 -8.99 17.72
C ALA A 8 -7.48 -8.71 19.23
N ARG A 9 -8.34 -9.33 20.05
CA ARG A 9 -8.30 -9.18 21.51
C ARG A 9 -6.97 -9.66 22.08
N ARG A 10 -6.43 -10.80 21.62
CA ARG A 10 -5.11 -11.29 22.05
C ARG A 10 -3.96 -10.36 21.70
N LYS A 11 -4.07 -9.58 20.62
CA LYS A 11 -3.07 -8.57 20.25
C LYS A 11 -3.13 -7.31 21.12
N ILE A 12 -4.34 -6.93 21.54
CA ILE A 12 -4.58 -5.73 22.36
C ILE A 12 -4.27 -6.01 23.83
N PHE A 13 -4.86 -7.07 24.39
CA PHE A 13 -4.78 -7.40 25.80
C PHE A 13 -3.55 -8.27 26.08
N VAL A 14 -2.37 -7.63 26.10
CA VAL A 14 -1.09 -8.26 26.47
C VAL A 14 -0.98 -8.59 27.97
N CYS A 15 -1.89 -8.05 28.77
CA CYS A 15 -2.04 -8.31 30.19
C CYS A 15 -3.51 -8.60 30.51
N GLN A 16 -3.76 -9.38 31.56
CA GLN A 16 -5.07 -9.51 32.19
C GLN A 16 -4.89 -9.26 33.70
N PRO A 17 -5.77 -8.46 34.33
CA PRO A 17 -5.67 -8.21 35.77
C PRO A 17 -5.90 -9.51 36.54
N ALA A 18 -5.05 -9.77 37.53
CA ALA A 18 -5.12 -10.96 38.39
C ALA A 18 -6.25 -10.85 39.42
N SER A 19 -6.68 -9.63 39.72
CA SER A 19 -7.71 -9.28 40.69
C SER A 19 -8.54 -8.10 40.18
N SER A 20 -9.74 -7.90 40.76
CA SER A 20 -10.53 -6.69 40.50
C SER A 20 -10.09 -5.50 41.36
N GLU A 21 -8.90 -5.55 41.96
CA GLU A 21 -8.36 -4.43 42.73
C GLU A 21 -7.96 -3.30 41.77
N THR A 22 -8.31 -2.07 42.13
CA THR A 22 -8.10 -0.90 41.27
C THR A 22 -6.65 -0.71 40.85
N GLN A 23 -5.70 -1.04 41.73
CA GLN A 23 -4.27 -0.90 41.45
C GLN A 23 -3.77 -1.91 40.39
N ASP A 24 -4.24 -3.15 40.46
CA ASP A 24 -3.90 -4.20 39.51
C ASP A 24 -4.51 -3.93 38.12
N GLU A 25 -5.78 -3.50 38.11
CA GLU A 25 -6.43 -3.02 36.88
C GLU A 25 -5.66 -1.82 36.26
N GLU A 26 -5.30 -0.81 37.04
CA GLU A 26 -4.55 0.34 36.50
C GLU A 26 -3.17 -0.03 35.96
N GLN A 27 -2.44 -0.91 36.66
CA GLN A 27 -1.12 -1.37 36.21
C GLN A 27 -1.23 -2.14 34.89
N CYS A 28 -2.20 -3.06 34.79
CA CYS A 28 -2.44 -3.83 33.59
C CYS A 28 -2.89 -2.96 32.41
N ALA A 29 -3.79 -1.98 32.68
CA ALA A 29 -4.23 -1.02 31.67
C ALA A 29 -3.07 -0.17 31.16
N SER A 30 -2.19 0.30 32.05
CA SER A 30 -1.00 1.07 31.68
C SER A 30 -0.10 0.30 30.72
N GLN A 31 0.18 -0.98 31.00
CA GLN A 31 0.98 -1.84 30.10
C GLN A 31 0.33 -2.04 28.73
N ILE A 32 -0.99 -2.25 28.69
CA ILE A 32 -1.72 -2.40 27.43
C ILE A 32 -1.67 -1.11 26.61
N ILE A 33 -1.93 0.03 27.25
CA ILE A 33 -1.97 1.34 26.60
C ILE A 33 -0.59 1.76 26.13
N ASP A 34 0.45 1.51 26.93
CA ASP A 34 1.84 1.75 26.54
C ASP A 34 2.21 0.91 25.31
N ASN A 35 1.93 -0.39 25.31
CA ASN A 35 2.25 -1.26 24.18
C ASN A 35 1.53 -0.84 22.88
N ILE A 36 0.22 -0.54 22.96
CA ILE A 36 -0.55 -0.12 21.79
C ILE A 36 -0.16 1.27 21.34
N GLY A 37 -0.02 2.21 22.28
CA GLY A 37 0.34 3.60 21.99
C GLY A 37 1.74 3.70 21.39
N ARG A 38 2.69 2.91 21.90
CA ARG A 38 4.06 2.84 21.35
C ARG A 38 4.07 2.43 19.88
N LEU A 39 3.31 1.39 19.52
CA LEU A 39 3.19 0.95 18.12
C LEU A 39 2.39 1.95 17.27
N ALA A 40 1.31 2.51 17.80
CA ALA A 40 0.42 3.42 17.08
C ALA A 40 1.10 4.77 16.77
N TYR A 41 1.79 5.34 17.75
CA TYR A 41 2.55 6.58 17.60
C TYR A 41 3.96 6.35 17.06
N ARG A 42 4.38 5.07 16.99
CA ARG A 42 5.61 4.60 16.35
C ARG A 42 6.86 5.09 17.08
N GLN A 43 6.75 5.28 18.38
CA GLN A 43 7.78 5.75 19.29
C GLN A 43 7.36 5.46 20.73
N THR A 44 8.31 5.40 21.66
CA THR A 44 8.02 5.37 23.09
C THR A 44 7.13 6.54 23.48
N LEU A 45 6.08 6.26 24.26
CA LEU A 45 5.22 7.31 24.80
C LEU A 45 5.97 8.10 25.87
N SER A 46 5.80 9.42 25.87
CA SER A 46 6.17 10.22 27.04
C SER A 46 5.22 9.94 28.21
N ASP A 47 5.68 10.20 29.44
CA ASP A 47 4.85 10.06 30.65
C ASP A 47 3.55 10.87 30.54
N ILE A 48 3.61 12.07 29.93
CA ILE A 48 2.46 12.95 29.73
C ILE A 48 1.45 12.33 28.77
N GLU A 49 1.91 11.74 27.66
CA GLU A 49 1.06 11.05 26.70
C GLU A 49 0.39 9.83 27.34
N LEU A 50 1.18 9.01 28.04
CA LEU A 50 0.65 7.84 28.75
C LEU A 50 -0.40 8.25 29.79
N GLN A 51 -0.14 9.26 30.62
CA GLN A 51 -1.12 9.74 31.60
C GLN A 51 -2.37 10.32 30.95
N THR A 52 -2.25 10.98 29.79
CA THR A 52 -3.40 11.47 29.02
C THR A 52 -4.27 10.32 28.52
N LEU A 53 -3.65 9.24 28.01
CA LEU A 53 -4.36 8.04 27.58
C LEU A 53 -4.98 7.29 28.77
N MET A 54 -4.27 7.20 29.89
CA MET A 54 -4.78 6.64 31.15
C MET A 54 -5.97 7.44 31.69
N GLY A 55 -6.01 8.76 31.50
CA GLY A 55 -7.19 9.57 31.80
C GLY A 55 -8.42 9.13 31.00
N SER A 56 -8.23 8.81 29.72
CA SER A 56 -9.30 8.27 28.86
C SER A 56 -9.75 6.88 29.31
N TYR A 57 -8.80 6.03 29.74
CA TYR A 57 -9.10 4.75 30.36
C TYR A 57 -9.96 4.90 31.61
N ARG A 58 -9.56 5.75 32.56
CA ARG A 58 -10.29 5.99 33.81
C ARG A 58 -11.71 6.49 33.56
N ALA A 59 -11.90 7.37 32.58
CA ALA A 59 -13.23 7.84 32.18
C ALA A 59 -14.09 6.69 31.63
N GLY A 60 -13.55 5.89 30.70
CA GLY A 60 -14.28 4.73 30.17
C GLY A 60 -14.57 3.65 31.21
N ARG A 61 -13.65 3.46 32.17
CA ARG A 61 -13.81 2.52 33.30
C ARG A 61 -14.90 2.98 34.26
N ALA A 62 -15.03 4.29 34.51
CA ALA A 62 -16.09 4.83 35.36
C ALA A 62 -17.50 4.63 34.76
N GLU A 63 -17.62 4.58 33.43
CA GLU A 63 -18.87 4.32 32.72
C GLU A 63 -19.17 2.82 32.49
N GLY A 64 -18.20 1.93 32.76
CA GLY A 64 -18.32 0.52 32.43
C GLY A 64 -17.31 -0.39 33.13
N ASP A 65 -16.71 -1.31 32.37
CA ASP A 65 -15.74 -2.30 32.84
C ASP A 65 -14.31 -1.97 32.38
N PHE A 66 -13.34 -2.79 32.81
CA PHE A 66 -11.93 -2.69 32.42
C PHE A 66 -11.76 -2.53 30.91
N ASP A 67 -12.37 -3.43 30.16
CA ASP A 67 -12.39 -3.43 28.71
C ASP A 67 -12.98 -2.14 28.12
N LYS A 68 -14.03 -1.56 28.73
CA LYS A 68 -14.61 -0.28 28.30
C LYS A 68 -13.62 0.87 28.47
N GLY A 69 -12.83 0.83 29.55
CA GLY A 69 -11.69 1.71 29.74
C GLY A 69 -10.66 1.56 28.62
N ILE A 70 -10.24 0.33 28.31
CA ILE A 70 -9.27 0.06 27.23
C ILE A 70 -9.83 0.51 25.88
N GLU A 71 -11.11 0.27 25.61
CA GLU A 71 -11.80 0.73 24.40
C GLU A 71 -11.73 2.26 24.28
N MET A 72 -11.97 2.99 25.38
CA MET A 72 -11.92 4.45 25.39
C MET A 72 -10.50 4.99 25.15
N ALA A 73 -9.49 4.38 25.77
CA ALA A 73 -8.09 4.72 25.51
C ALA A 73 -7.69 4.42 24.06
N LEU A 74 -8.09 3.27 23.51
CA LEU A 74 -7.85 2.92 22.11
C LEU A 74 -8.50 3.91 21.15
N ARG A 75 -9.75 4.32 21.39
CA ARG A 75 -10.41 5.37 20.61
C ARG A 75 -9.59 6.65 20.62
N ARG A 76 -9.08 7.06 21.79
CA ARG A 76 -8.24 8.27 21.92
C ARG A 76 -6.95 8.15 21.10
N ILE A 77 -6.30 6.98 21.10
CA ILE A 77 -5.11 6.72 20.28
C ILE A 77 -5.46 6.87 18.79
N LEU A 78 -6.54 6.24 18.32
CA LEU A 78 -6.91 6.20 16.90
C LEU A 78 -7.37 7.55 16.31
N VAL A 79 -7.77 8.51 17.14
CA VAL A 79 -8.12 9.87 16.72
C VAL A 79 -7.03 10.90 17.01
N SER A 80 -5.90 10.46 17.57
CA SER A 80 -4.78 11.34 17.91
C SER A 80 -4.04 11.81 16.65
N PRO A 81 -3.61 13.08 16.56
CA PRO A 81 -2.70 13.54 15.51
C PRO A 81 -1.45 12.68 15.39
N ASN A 82 -0.88 12.22 16.51
CA ASN A 82 0.31 11.35 16.54
C ASN A 82 0.08 9.99 15.85
N PHE A 83 -1.17 9.53 15.78
CA PHE A 83 -1.53 8.33 15.01
C PHE A 83 -1.82 8.67 13.55
N LEU A 84 -2.69 9.65 13.31
CA LEU A 84 -3.23 10.02 11.99
C LEU A 84 -2.17 10.60 11.06
N PHE A 85 -1.23 11.37 11.59
CA PHE A 85 -0.17 12.00 10.83
C PHE A 85 1.18 11.34 11.12
N ARG A 86 1.99 11.22 10.07
CA ARG A 86 3.40 10.84 10.16
C ARG A 86 4.24 12.09 9.98
N GLU A 87 4.25 12.92 11.01
CA GLU A 87 5.05 14.13 11.02
C GLU A 87 6.53 13.78 11.14
N LEU A 88 7.35 14.54 10.44
CA LEU A 88 8.80 14.55 10.62
C LEU A 88 9.12 15.86 11.29
N GLN A 89 9.93 15.82 12.34
CA GLN A 89 10.26 17.04 13.04
C GLN A 89 11.42 17.73 12.34
N ASP A 90 11.11 18.88 11.71
CA ASP A 90 12.15 19.74 11.19
C ASP A 90 13.05 20.24 12.35
N PRO A 91 14.37 20.27 12.15
CA PRO A 91 15.27 20.78 13.16
C PRO A 91 14.97 22.27 13.41
N ARG A 92 14.78 22.64 14.69
CA ARG A 92 14.45 24.02 15.10
C ARG A 92 15.45 25.08 14.64
N SER A 93 16.66 24.68 14.27
CA SER A 93 17.76 25.56 13.86
C SER A 93 18.09 25.52 12.35
N GLY A 94 17.32 24.80 11.53
CA GLY A 94 17.56 24.70 10.09
C GLY A 94 17.03 25.90 9.30
N GLN A 95 17.71 26.26 8.22
CA GLN A 95 17.20 27.19 7.20
C GLN A 95 16.38 26.42 6.16
N GLU A 96 15.51 27.13 5.44
CA GLU A 96 14.73 26.55 4.34
C GLU A 96 15.67 26.01 3.26
N GLY A 97 15.55 24.71 2.94
CA GLY A 97 16.41 24.01 1.99
C GLY A 97 17.57 23.23 2.60
N ASP A 98 17.79 23.32 3.92
CA ASP A 98 18.82 22.54 4.60
C ASP A 98 18.49 21.03 4.56
N VAL A 99 19.50 20.22 4.24
CA VAL A 99 19.42 18.77 4.34
C VAL A 99 19.78 18.36 5.77
N TYR A 100 18.84 17.72 6.46
CA TYR A 100 19.07 17.21 7.80
C TYR A 100 18.86 15.71 7.88
N GLN A 101 19.54 15.10 8.85
CA GLN A 101 19.38 13.69 9.14
C GLN A 101 18.16 13.48 10.05
N ILE A 102 17.22 12.68 9.59
CA ILE A 102 16.09 12.22 10.42
C ILE A 102 16.58 11.31 11.56
N SER A 103 15.79 11.13 12.61
CA SER A 103 16.05 10.16 13.68
C SER A 103 15.89 8.70 13.22
N ASP A 104 16.33 7.74 14.03
CA ASP A 104 16.15 6.30 13.75
C ASP A 104 14.67 5.89 13.84
N VAL A 105 13.92 6.51 14.74
CA VAL A 105 12.48 6.29 14.90
C VAL A 105 11.71 6.77 13.66
N GLU A 106 12.05 7.94 13.14
CA GLU A 106 11.51 8.44 11.88
C GLU A 106 11.91 7.56 10.68
N LEU A 107 13.14 7.03 10.68
CA LEU A 107 13.60 6.08 9.66
C LEU A 107 12.79 4.78 9.69
N ALA A 108 12.56 4.19 10.87
CA ALA A 108 11.72 3.00 11.03
C ALA A 108 10.28 3.24 10.55
N SER A 109 9.71 4.39 10.89
CA SER A 109 8.40 4.80 10.40
C SER A 109 8.39 4.90 8.86
N ARG A 110 9.38 5.56 8.26
CA ARG A 110 9.47 5.64 6.78
C ARG A 110 9.63 4.27 6.13
N LEU A 111 10.50 3.40 6.64
CA LEU A 111 10.73 2.05 6.10
C LEU A 111 9.46 1.20 6.17
N SER A 112 8.78 1.18 7.32
CA SER A 112 7.56 0.39 7.50
C SER A 112 6.43 0.82 6.58
N PHE A 113 6.20 2.12 6.39
CA PHE A 113 5.18 2.58 5.46
C PHE A 113 5.59 2.44 3.99
N PHE A 114 6.89 2.54 3.68
CA PHE A 114 7.38 2.29 2.34
C PHE A 114 7.22 0.82 1.93
N LEU A 115 7.70 -0.11 2.77
CA LEU A 115 7.72 -1.54 2.45
C LEU A 115 6.40 -2.25 2.78
N TRP A 116 5.76 -1.93 3.89
CA TRP A 116 4.56 -2.63 4.38
C TRP A 116 3.26 -1.83 4.27
N SER A 117 3.34 -0.54 3.96
CA SER A 117 2.16 0.36 4.02
C SER A 117 1.44 0.28 5.38
N SER A 118 2.19 0.03 6.44
CA SER A 118 1.70 -0.23 7.80
C SER A 118 2.70 0.29 8.84
N ILE A 119 2.27 0.38 10.10
CA ILE A 119 3.14 0.69 11.25
C ILE A 119 4.32 -0.30 11.38
N PRO A 120 5.47 0.14 11.94
CA PRO A 120 6.60 -0.74 12.23
C PRO A 120 6.21 -1.80 13.25
N ASP A 121 6.89 -2.95 13.21
CA ASP A 121 6.78 -3.95 14.27
C ASP A 121 7.73 -3.65 15.43
N THR A 122 7.56 -4.40 16.52
CA THR A 122 8.31 -4.21 17.76
C THR A 122 9.81 -4.35 17.55
N GLU A 123 10.25 -5.28 16.70
CA GLU A 123 11.68 -5.49 16.39
C GLU A 123 12.30 -4.25 15.74
N LEU A 124 11.69 -3.74 14.68
CA LEU A 124 12.17 -2.54 13.97
C LEU A 124 12.17 -1.32 14.90
N LEU A 125 11.13 -1.18 15.72
CA LEU A 125 11.00 -0.06 16.64
C LEU A 125 12.02 -0.13 17.80
N ASN A 126 12.29 -1.31 18.34
CA ASN A 126 13.34 -1.50 19.36
C ASN A 126 14.73 -1.12 18.82
N LEU A 127 15.07 -1.55 17.60
CA LEU A 127 16.34 -1.19 16.96
C LEU A 127 16.46 0.31 16.72
N ALA A 128 15.34 0.96 16.38
CA ALA A 128 15.29 2.39 16.20
C ALA A 128 15.47 3.18 17.51
N GLU A 129 14.76 2.79 18.57
CA GLU A 129 14.83 3.44 19.87
C GLU A 129 16.18 3.25 20.55
N SER A 130 16.87 2.14 20.28
CA SER A 130 18.25 1.89 20.74
C SER A 130 19.33 2.57 19.89
N GLY A 131 18.96 3.27 18.81
CA GLY A 131 19.90 3.94 17.91
C GLY A 131 20.79 3.00 17.09
N GLN A 132 20.35 1.74 16.90
CA GLN A 132 21.11 0.72 16.19
C GLN A 132 20.65 0.52 14.74
N LEU A 133 19.47 1.03 14.38
CA LEU A 133 18.83 0.76 13.08
C LEU A 133 19.68 1.25 11.91
N ARG A 134 20.41 2.36 12.06
CA ARG A 134 21.27 2.90 11.00
C ARG A 134 22.55 2.13 10.72
N ASN A 135 22.93 1.19 11.59
CA ASN A 135 24.11 0.38 11.34
C ASN A 135 23.88 -0.43 10.06
N THR A 136 24.76 -0.29 9.06
CA THR A 136 24.53 -0.80 7.70
C THR A 136 24.09 -2.26 7.67
N GLY A 137 24.77 -3.15 8.41
CA GLY A 137 24.40 -4.57 8.47
C GLY A 137 23.05 -4.83 9.14
N VAL A 138 22.67 -4.03 10.14
CA VAL A 138 21.35 -4.13 10.80
C VAL A 138 20.27 -3.65 9.84
N LEU A 139 20.50 -2.53 9.15
CA LEU A 139 19.55 -1.95 8.21
C LEU A 139 19.26 -2.90 7.05
N GLU A 140 20.31 -3.46 6.43
CA GLU A 140 20.19 -4.43 5.34
C GLU A 140 19.40 -5.66 5.79
N GLN A 141 19.75 -6.24 6.95
CA GLN A 141 19.05 -7.39 7.50
C GLN A 141 17.56 -7.09 7.75
N GLN A 142 17.23 -5.90 8.27
CA GLN A 142 15.84 -5.51 8.49
C GLN A 142 15.09 -5.31 7.17
N ILE A 143 15.71 -4.72 6.15
CA ILE A 143 15.09 -4.57 4.82
C ILE A 143 14.78 -5.94 4.21
N GLU A 144 15.72 -6.88 4.25
CA GLU A 144 15.50 -8.25 3.74
C GLU A 144 14.38 -8.97 4.49
N ARG A 145 14.39 -8.91 5.82
CA ARG A 145 13.32 -9.47 6.68
C ARG A 145 11.96 -8.87 6.33
N MET A 146 11.90 -7.55 6.15
CA MET A 146 10.67 -6.84 5.83
C MET A 146 10.16 -7.20 4.43
N LEU A 147 11.05 -7.30 3.44
CA LEU A 147 10.69 -7.74 2.09
C LEU A 147 10.20 -9.19 2.07
N ALA A 148 10.73 -10.07 2.93
CA ALA A 148 10.26 -11.45 3.06
C ALA A 148 8.86 -11.58 3.70
N ASP A 149 8.45 -10.62 4.53
CA ASP A 149 7.13 -10.62 5.18
C ASP A 149 5.99 -10.41 4.16
N SER A 150 4.87 -11.12 4.35
CA SER A 150 3.64 -11.00 3.53
C SER A 150 3.12 -9.56 3.38
N ARG A 151 3.34 -8.69 4.38
CA ARG A 151 2.95 -7.27 4.31
C ARG A 151 3.63 -6.53 3.17
N ALA A 152 4.81 -6.96 2.72
CA ALA A 152 5.50 -6.39 1.57
C ALA A 152 4.74 -6.59 0.24
N ASP A 153 3.73 -7.46 0.21
CA ASP A 153 2.83 -7.55 -0.94
C ASP A 153 2.11 -6.23 -1.22
N GLN A 154 1.91 -5.39 -0.19
CA GLN A 154 1.32 -4.06 -0.35
C GLN A 154 2.23 -3.11 -1.13
N LEU A 155 3.55 -3.18 -0.96
CA LEU A 155 4.48 -2.42 -1.78
C LEU A 155 4.31 -2.80 -3.26
N ILE A 156 4.30 -4.10 -3.56
CA ILE A 156 4.15 -4.61 -4.93
C ILE A 156 2.83 -4.11 -5.52
N ALA A 157 1.72 -4.29 -4.79
CA ALA A 157 0.40 -3.84 -5.24
C ALA A 157 0.36 -2.32 -5.48
N ASN A 158 0.74 -1.51 -4.50
CA ASN A 158 0.69 -0.05 -4.60
C ASN A 158 1.58 0.49 -5.71
N PHE A 159 2.83 0.02 -5.80
CA PHE A 159 3.77 0.45 -6.82
C PHE A 159 3.26 0.09 -8.21
N THR A 160 2.91 -1.17 -8.45
CA THR A 160 2.56 -1.64 -9.79
C THR A 160 1.20 -1.14 -10.26
N GLU A 161 0.22 -1.01 -9.37
CA GLU A 161 -1.08 -0.45 -9.70
C GLU A 161 -1.00 1.01 -10.13
N GLN A 162 -0.13 1.79 -9.49
CA GLN A 162 0.11 3.19 -9.85
C GLN A 162 0.97 3.31 -11.11
N TRP A 163 2.08 2.56 -11.17
CA TRP A 163 2.99 2.57 -12.33
C TRP A 163 2.28 2.18 -13.63
N LEU A 164 1.46 1.12 -13.59
CA LEU A 164 0.85 0.55 -14.78
C LEU A 164 -0.60 1.01 -14.98
N TYR A 165 -1.09 1.93 -14.15
CA TYR A 165 -2.47 2.42 -14.14
C TYR A 165 -3.54 1.32 -13.98
N LEU A 166 -3.22 0.21 -13.31
CA LEU A 166 -4.15 -0.92 -13.18
C LEU A 166 -5.41 -0.57 -12.38
N ARG A 167 -5.37 0.44 -11.50
CA ARG A 167 -6.57 0.93 -10.79
C ARG A 167 -7.66 1.42 -11.74
N ASN A 168 -7.28 1.87 -12.93
CA ASN A 168 -8.22 2.36 -13.92
C ASN A 168 -9.09 1.24 -14.50
N ILE A 169 -8.72 -0.04 -14.31
CA ILE A 169 -9.55 -1.16 -14.75
C ILE A 169 -10.96 -1.11 -14.15
N TYR A 170 -11.13 -0.52 -12.97
CA TYR A 170 -12.44 -0.33 -12.33
C TYR A 170 -13.26 0.82 -12.93
N LEU A 171 -12.61 1.70 -13.69
CA LEU A 171 -13.21 2.88 -14.31
C LEU A 171 -13.54 2.67 -15.80
N VAL A 172 -12.89 1.69 -16.45
CA VAL A 172 -13.14 1.39 -17.87
C VAL A 172 -14.54 0.79 -18.05
N ALA A 173 -15.36 1.32 -18.93
CA ALA A 173 -16.68 0.77 -19.24
C ALA A 173 -16.75 0.48 -20.75
N PRO A 174 -16.45 -0.76 -21.19
CA PRO A 174 -16.69 -1.18 -22.56
C PRO A 174 -18.16 -1.08 -22.91
N ASP A 175 -18.48 -0.85 -24.19
CA ASP A 175 -19.87 -0.81 -24.64
C ASP A 175 -20.53 -2.18 -24.41
N PRO A 176 -21.62 -2.27 -23.63
CA PRO A 176 -22.24 -3.55 -23.29
C PRO A 176 -22.96 -4.21 -24.49
N THR A 177 -23.26 -3.45 -25.55
CA THR A 177 -23.84 -3.97 -26.79
C THR A 177 -22.77 -4.64 -27.64
N GLU A 178 -21.59 -4.04 -27.74
CA GLU A 178 -20.47 -4.60 -28.50
C GLU A 178 -19.70 -5.68 -27.72
N PHE A 179 -19.61 -5.56 -26.39
CA PHE A 179 -18.87 -6.46 -25.51
C PHE A 179 -19.75 -7.00 -24.37
N PRO A 180 -20.81 -7.77 -24.68
CA PRO A 180 -21.76 -8.26 -23.68
C PRO A 180 -21.14 -9.18 -22.63
N ASP A 181 -20.03 -9.85 -22.99
CA ASP A 181 -19.30 -10.74 -22.09
C ASP A 181 -18.37 -9.99 -21.11
N PHE A 182 -18.27 -8.66 -21.17
CA PHE A 182 -17.47 -7.89 -20.22
C PHE A 182 -18.28 -7.52 -18.98
N ASP A 183 -18.29 -8.42 -18.00
CA ASP A 183 -18.98 -8.23 -16.72
C ASP A 183 -18.01 -7.85 -15.57
N SER A 184 -18.57 -7.57 -14.38
CA SER A 184 -17.80 -7.25 -13.18
C SER A 184 -16.91 -8.42 -12.72
N ASN A 185 -17.30 -9.68 -12.95
CA ASN A 185 -16.51 -10.84 -12.55
C ASN A 185 -15.26 -11.00 -13.42
N LEU A 186 -15.38 -10.75 -14.73
CA LEU A 186 -14.27 -10.75 -15.67
C LEU A 186 -13.28 -9.63 -15.32
N ARG A 187 -13.80 -8.43 -15.06
CA ARG A 187 -12.98 -7.28 -14.64
C ARG A 187 -12.16 -7.59 -13.38
N LEU A 188 -12.80 -8.13 -12.35
CA LEU A 188 -12.12 -8.56 -11.13
C LEU A 188 -11.09 -9.65 -11.42
N ALA A 189 -11.42 -10.58 -12.32
CA ALA A 189 -10.49 -11.65 -12.68
C ALA A 189 -9.25 -11.13 -13.43
N MET A 190 -9.41 -10.16 -14.33
CA MET A 190 -8.30 -9.49 -15.01
C MET A 190 -7.39 -8.71 -14.03
N ALA A 191 -7.99 -8.01 -13.06
CA ALA A 191 -7.23 -7.32 -12.03
C ALA A 191 -6.44 -8.30 -11.15
N GLN A 192 -7.07 -9.39 -10.74
CA GLN A 192 -6.45 -10.44 -9.94
C GLN A 192 -5.33 -11.18 -10.69
N GLU A 193 -5.50 -11.45 -11.99
CA GLU A 193 -4.43 -12.00 -12.84
C GLU A 193 -3.19 -11.12 -12.79
N ALA A 194 -3.35 -9.82 -13.05
CA ALA A 194 -2.22 -8.89 -13.08
C ALA A 194 -1.53 -8.79 -11.72
N SER A 195 -2.31 -8.71 -10.64
CA SER A 195 -1.79 -8.69 -9.27
C SER A 195 -0.96 -9.95 -8.95
N LEU A 196 -1.47 -11.14 -9.27
CA LEU A 196 -0.76 -12.40 -9.03
C LEU A 196 0.48 -12.54 -9.90
N PHE A 197 0.39 -12.16 -11.18
CA PHE A 197 1.52 -12.17 -12.10
C PHE A 197 2.64 -11.25 -11.60
N LEU A 198 2.32 -9.99 -11.27
CA LEU A 198 3.31 -9.05 -10.75
C LEU A 198 3.86 -9.54 -9.40
N LYS A 199 3.01 -10.02 -8.50
CA LYS A 199 3.46 -10.60 -7.24
C LYS A 199 4.45 -11.75 -7.44
N SER A 200 4.20 -12.66 -8.39
CA SER A 200 5.15 -13.76 -8.65
C SER A 200 6.48 -13.24 -9.18
N GLN A 201 6.47 -12.22 -10.04
CA GLN A 201 7.68 -11.59 -10.59
C GLN A 201 8.58 -11.05 -9.47
N PHE A 202 8.01 -10.30 -8.52
CA PHE A 202 8.76 -9.73 -7.40
C PHE A 202 9.14 -10.79 -6.34
N ARG A 203 8.22 -11.68 -5.95
CA ARG A 203 8.45 -12.65 -4.86
C ARG A 203 9.42 -13.76 -5.24
N GLU A 204 9.40 -14.18 -6.49
CA GLU A 204 10.29 -15.23 -6.99
C GLU A 204 11.60 -14.64 -7.55
N ASN A 205 11.79 -13.31 -7.44
CA ASN A 205 12.98 -12.59 -7.91
C ASN A 205 13.31 -12.89 -9.39
N HIS A 206 12.28 -12.84 -10.24
CA HIS A 206 12.43 -13.05 -11.68
C HIS A 206 13.21 -11.90 -12.33
N SER A 207 13.75 -12.15 -13.52
CA SER A 207 14.39 -11.09 -14.29
C SER A 207 13.36 -10.04 -14.70
N VAL A 208 13.75 -8.77 -14.74
CA VAL A 208 12.91 -7.70 -15.29
C VAL A 208 12.51 -8.01 -16.74
N LEU A 209 13.33 -8.76 -17.47
CA LEU A 209 13.00 -9.21 -18.83
C LEU A 209 11.81 -10.19 -18.86
N ASP A 210 11.65 -11.00 -17.81
CA ASP A 210 10.55 -11.96 -17.70
C ASP A 210 9.20 -11.24 -17.55
N LEU A 211 9.18 -9.98 -17.10
CA LEU A 211 7.98 -9.16 -17.17
C LEU A 211 7.45 -9.05 -18.59
N LEU A 212 8.29 -9.10 -19.62
CA LEU A 212 7.88 -8.97 -21.02
C LEU A 212 7.69 -10.32 -21.72
N THR A 213 8.40 -11.37 -21.28
CA THR A 213 8.50 -12.63 -22.02
C THR A 213 7.90 -13.84 -21.28
N ALA A 214 7.46 -13.71 -20.03
CA ALA A 214 6.98 -14.84 -19.24
C ALA A 214 5.87 -15.62 -19.96
N GLY A 215 6.14 -16.90 -20.24
CA GLY A 215 5.22 -17.85 -20.88
C GLY A 215 4.18 -18.45 -19.93
N TYR A 216 3.78 -17.73 -18.88
CA TYR A 216 2.78 -18.19 -17.93
C TYR A 216 1.88 -17.05 -17.47
N THR A 217 0.70 -17.40 -16.95
CA THR A 217 -0.20 -16.45 -16.29
C THR A 217 -0.98 -17.12 -15.16
N PHE A 218 -1.83 -16.36 -14.47
CA PHE A 218 -2.71 -16.87 -13.42
C PHE A 218 -4.17 -16.82 -13.87
N LEU A 219 -4.83 -17.97 -13.90
CA LEU A 219 -6.20 -18.09 -14.41
C LEU A 219 -7.14 -18.73 -13.38
N ASN A 220 -8.36 -18.20 -13.30
CA ASN A 220 -9.53 -18.93 -12.84
C ASN A 220 -10.42 -19.28 -14.05
N GLU A 221 -11.51 -20.02 -13.84
CA GLU A 221 -12.39 -20.46 -14.93
C GLU A 221 -12.97 -19.29 -15.75
N ARG A 222 -13.35 -18.19 -15.09
CA ARG A 222 -13.96 -17.04 -15.77
C ARG A 222 -13.01 -16.39 -16.77
N LEU A 223 -11.75 -16.22 -16.38
CA LEU A 223 -10.72 -15.62 -17.23
C LEU A 223 -10.20 -16.63 -18.28
N ALA A 224 -10.10 -17.91 -17.92
CA ALA A 224 -9.72 -18.96 -18.86
C ALA A 224 -10.69 -19.04 -20.05
N LYS A 225 -12.01 -18.99 -19.79
CA LYS A 225 -13.04 -18.89 -20.85
C LYS A 225 -12.84 -17.65 -21.74
N HIS A 226 -12.53 -16.50 -21.14
CA HIS A 226 -12.25 -15.28 -21.90
C HIS A 226 -10.98 -15.40 -22.77
N TYR A 227 -10.01 -16.19 -22.33
CA TYR A 227 -8.77 -16.45 -23.09
C TYR A 227 -8.89 -17.60 -24.08
N GLY A 228 -10.00 -18.36 -24.08
CA GLY A 228 -10.14 -19.57 -24.88
C GLY A 228 -9.24 -20.72 -24.40
N ILE A 229 -8.89 -20.75 -23.11
CA ILE A 229 -8.06 -21.81 -22.51
C ILE A 229 -8.98 -22.79 -21.79
N GLU A 230 -8.96 -24.04 -22.23
CA GLU A 230 -9.76 -25.11 -21.67
C GLU A 230 -9.09 -25.77 -20.44
N GLY A 231 -9.83 -26.61 -19.70
CA GLY A 231 -9.28 -27.41 -18.60
C GLY A 231 -9.12 -26.69 -17.25
N ILE A 232 -9.53 -25.42 -17.13
CA ILE A 232 -9.49 -24.64 -15.89
C ILE A 232 -10.91 -24.49 -15.32
N TYR A 233 -11.13 -25.00 -14.10
CA TYR A 233 -12.45 -25.05 -13.46
C TYR A 233 -12.46 -24.45 -12.06
N GLY A 234 -13.49 -23.68 -11.73
CA GLY A 234 -13.68 -23.05 -10.42
C GLY A 234 -13.08 -21.64 -10.30
N THR A 235 -13.33 -21.04 -9.14
CA THR A 235 -13.05 -19.61 -8.87
C THR A 235 -11.60 -19.32 -8.46
N HIS A 236 -10.86 -20.33 -8.03
CA HIS A 236 -9.48 -20.18 -7.56
C HIS A 236 -8.50 -19.99 -8.73
N PHE A 237 -7.58 -19.06 -8.55
CA PHE A 237 -6.49 -18.80 -9.48
C PHE A 237 -5.40 -19.86 -9.37
N ARG A 238 -4.86 -20.26 -10.51
CA ARG A 238 -3.69 -21.13 -10.59
C ARG A 238 -2.74 -20.65 -11.67
N ARG A 239 -1.45 -20.92 -11.48
CA ARG A 239 -0.42 -20.65 -12.50
C ARG A 239 -0.60 -21.64 -13.66
N VAL A 240 -0.66 -21.13 -14.88
CA VAL A 240 -0.87 -21.90 -16.11
C VAL A 240 0.17 -21.49 -17.12
N ASN A 241 0.83 -22.47 -17.75
CA ASN A 241 1.74 -22.23 -18.86
C ASN A 241 0.93 -21.90 -20.12
N LEU A 242 1.39 -20.90 -20.85
CA LEU A 242 0.75 -20.42 -22.07
C LEU A 242 1.38 -21.10 -23.28
N GLU A 243 0.55 -21.68 -24.14
CA GLU A 243 0.99 -22.22 -25.43
C GLU A 243 1.12 -21.13 -26.50
N ASN A 244 0.39 -20.02 -26.33
CA ASN A 244 0.37 -18.88 -27.24
C ASN A 244 1.13 -17.68 -26.65
N ASP A 245 1.98 -17.05 -27.46
CA ASP A 245 2.77 -15.87 -27.10
C ASP A 245 1.95 -14.59 -26.94
N ALA A 246 0.72 -14.53 -27.50
CA ALA A 246 -0.15 -13.36 -27.44
C ALA A 246 -0.54 -12.94 -26.02
N ARG A 247 -0.44 -13.85 -25.03
CA ARG A 247 -0.70 -13.60 -23.60
C ARG A 247 0.56 -13.58 -22.75
N ALA A 248 1.73 -13.74 -23.37
CA ALA A 248 3.01 -13.75 -22.68
C ALA A 248 3.33 -12.38 -22.07
N GLY A 249 4.02 -12.42 -20.93
CA GLY A 249 4.45 -11.24 -20.21
C GLY A 249 3.30 -10.30 -19.82
N LEU A 250 3.69 -9.06 -19.54
CA LEU A 250 2.85 -7.98 -19.04
C LEU A 250 1.96 -7.40 -20.14
N LEU A 251 2.50 -7.24 -21.35
CA LEU A 251 1.78 -6.62 -22.47
C LEU A 251 0.64 -7.51 -22.99
N GLY A 252 0.70 -8.82 -22.75
CA GLY A 252 -0.36 -9.77 -23.09
C GLY A 252 -1.50 -9.84 -22.08
N LYS A 253 -1.36 -9.26 -20.88
CA LYS A 253 -2.35 -9.33 -19.81
C LYS A 253 -3.59 -8.49 -20.16
N ALA A 254 -4.78 -9.05 -19.93
CA ALA A 254 -6.01 -8.38 -20.34
C ALA A 254 -6.29 -7.08 -19.59
N SER A 255 -5.82 -6.95 -18.35
CA SER A 255 -5.89 -5.68 -17.62
C SER A 255 -5.16 -4.55 -18.36
N ILE A 256 -3.92 -4.78 -18.79
CA ILE A 256 -3.10 -3.82 -19.56
C ILE A 256 -3.76 -3.50 -20.91
N LEU A 257 -4.22 -4.53 -21.62
CA LEU A 257 -4.90 -4.35 -22.90
C LEU A 257 -6.20 -3.56 -22.77
N THR A 258 -6.91 -3.71 -21.65
CA THR A 258 -8.16 -3.01 -21.35
C THR A 258 -7.91 -1.55 -20.97
N VAL A 259 -7.00 -1.28 -20.03
CA VAL A 259 -6.72 0.12 -19.59
C VAL A 259 -6.05 0.97 -20.67
N THR A 260 -5.52 0.34 -21.72
CA THR A 260 -4.93 1.01 -22.89
C THR A 260 -5.85 1.02 -24.12
N SER A 261 -7.16 0.89 -23.92
CA SER A 261 -8.18 0.87 -24.99
C SER A 261 -9.28 1.91 -24.79
N TYR A 262 -10.13 2.10 -25.81
CA TYR A 262 -11.37 2.87 -25.71
C TYR A 262 -12.55 1.92 -25.48
N ALA A 263 -13.69 2.45 -25.01
CA ALA A 263 -14.89 1.67 -24.71
C ALA A 263 -15.41 0.81 -25.87
N HIS A 264 -15.30 1.30 -27.11
CA HIS A 264 -15.82 0.63 -28.32
C HIS A 264 -14.72 0.00 -29.20
N ARG A 265 -13.44 0.17 -28.86
CA ARG A 265 -12.33 -0.35 -29.71
C ARG A 265 -10.98 -0.40 -29.02
N THR A 266 -10.12 -1.26 -29.54
CA THR A 266 -8.69 -1.23 -29.23
C THR A 266 -8.03 0.04 -29.77
N SER A 267 -6.93 0.48 -29.14
CA SER A 267 -6.19 1.66 -29.59
C SER A 267 -4.68 1.42 -29.57
N PRO A 268 -4.05 1.16 -30.74
CA PRO A 268 -2.61 1.07 -30.85
C PRO A 268 -1.90 2.37 -30.43
N VAL A 269 -2.52 3.53 -30.67
CA VAL A 269 -1.97 4.84 -30.32
C VAL A 269 -1.91 5.04 -28.81
N VAL A 270 -3.01 4.77 -28.09
CA VAL A 270 -3.04 4.89 -26.61
C VAL A 270 -2.07 3.89 -25.99
N ARG A 271 -2.02 2.65 -26.51
CA ARG A 271 -1.09 1.63 -26.02
C ARG A 271 0.37 1.97 -26.30
N GLY A 272 0.69 2.50 -27.48
CA GLY A 272 2.03 2.95 -27.82
C GLY A 272 2.49 4.10 -26.93
N LYS A 273 1.61 5.07 -26.67
CA LYS A 273 1.86 6.14 -25.70
C LYS A 273 2.15 5.57 -24.30
N TRP A 274 1.31 4.66 -23.81
CA TRP A 274 1.49 4.03 -22.50
C TRP A 274 2.82 3.28 -22.41
N LEU A 275 3.23 2.58 -23.46
CA LEU A 275 4.52 1.86 -23.51
C LEU A 275 5.70 2.84 -23.44
N LEU A 276 5.67 3.90 -24.23
CA LEU A 276 6.69 4.95 -24.23
C LEU A 276 6.83 5.63 -22.87
N GLU A 277 5.70 5.93 -22.23
CA GLU A 277 5.67 6.62 -20.93
C GLU A 277 6.08 5.71 -19.77
N ASN A 278 5.52 4.51 -19.67
CA ASN A 278 5.63 3.68 -18.46
C ASN A 278 6.72 2.63 -18.56
N VAL A 279 7.12 2.20 -19.76
CA VAL A 279 8.15 1.15 -19.92
C VAL A 279 9.47 1.74 -20.42
N LEU A 280 9.43 2.61 -21.43
CA LEU A 280 10.66 3.14 -22.06
C LEU A 280 11.17 4.45 -21.45
N GLY A 281 10.34 5.17 -20.69
CA GLY A 281 10.71 6.47 -20.12
C GLY A 281 10.92 7.58 -21.16
N THR A 282 10.33 7.44 -22.34
CA THR A 282 10.46 8.37 -23.48
C THR A 282 9.07 8.86 -23.94
N PRO A 283 8.36 9.64 -23.09
CA PRO A 283 7.00 10.09 -23.39
C PRO A 283 6.92 10.74 -24.78
N PRO A 284 5.88 10.44 -25.60
CA PRO A 284 5.74 11.09 -26.89
C PRO A 284 5.57 12.60 -26.71
N PRO A 285 5.99 13.42 -27.70
CA PRO A 285 5.83 14.86 -27.62
C PRO A 285 4.36 15.20 -27.42
N LEU A 286 4.08 16.14 -26.51
CA LEU A 286 2.73 16.65 -26.31
C LEU A 286 2.22 17.20 -27.65
N HIS A 287 1.04 16.77 -28.09
CA HIS A 287 0.39 17.41 -29.22
C HIS A 287 0.21 18.90 -28.88
N HIS A 288 0.96 19.75 -29.57
CA HIS A 288 0.83 21.21 -29.44
C HIS A 288 -0.59 21.65 -29.86
N ARG A 289 -1.49 21.71 -28.89
CA ARG A 289 -2.62 22.66 -28.86
C ARG A 289 -2.59 23.51 -27.58
N THR A 290 -1.39 23.79 -27.11
CA THR A 290 -1.15 24.84 -26.13
C THR A 290 -0.06 25.72 -26.71
N CYS A 291 -0.48 26.87 -27.24
CA CYS A 291 0.40 28.00 -27.49
C CYS A 291 0.91 28.43 -26.11
N LEU A 292 2.00 27.83 -25.64
CA LEU A 292 2.73 28.31 -24.48
C LEU A 292 3.41 29.60 -24.91
N LEU A 293 2.75 30.72 -24.61
CA LEU A 293 3.40 31.99 -24.36
C LEU A 293 4.53 31.76 -23.37
N SER A 294 5.73 31.54 -23.90
CA SER A 294 6.97 31.65 -23.15
C SER A 294 6.97 33.01 -22.46
N ARG A 295 7.21 33.01 -21.14
CA ARG A 295 7.29 34.19 -20.26
C ARG A 295 8.33 35.25 -20.71
N LYS A 296 9.03 35.05 -21.83
CA LYS A 296 10.02 36.00 -22.39
C LYS A 296 9.56 36.86 -23.57
N MET A 297 8.31 36.78 -24.01
CA MET A 297 7.80 37.66 -25.08
C MET A 297 6.50 38.38 -24.68
N LYS A 298 6.51 39.09 -23.55
CA LYS A 298 5.66 40.28 -23.41
C LYS A 298 6.38 41.42 -24.13
N THR A 299 6.03 41.64 -25.40
CA THR A 299 6.01 42.91 -26.17
C THR A 299 6.32 42.57 -27.64
N LYS A 300 5.37 42.86 -28.54
CA LYS A 300 5.39 42.66 -30.01
C LYS A 300 5.05 41.26 -30.54
N MET A 301 3.75 41.02 -30.73
CA MET A 301 3.11 40.92 -32.06
C MET A 301 1.66 40.47 -31.85
N LEU A 302 0.74 41.44 -31.86
CA LEU A 302 -0.65 41.15 -32.23
C LEU A 302 -0.69 40.99 -33.75
N GLY A 303 -1.23 39.86 -34.21
CA GLY A 303 -1.58 39.65 -35.60
C GLY A 303 -0.85 38.46 -36.21
N LEU A 304 -1.48 37.29 -36.12
CA LEU A 304 -1.55 36.21 -37.13
C LEU A 304 -1.87 34.88 -36.43
N CYS A 305 -3.16 34.65 -36.20
CA CYS A 305 -3.74 33.33 -36.03
C CYS A 305 -5.05 33.34 -36.85
N ARG A 306 -4.97 32.82 -38.07
CA ARG A 306 -6.09 32.22 -38.80
C ARG A 306 -5.74 30.75 -38.97
#